data_AF-A0A496Q0H4-F1
#
_entry.id   AF-A0A496Q0H4-F1
#
_cell.length_a   1.000
_cell.length_b   1.000
_cell.length_c   1.000
_cell.angle_alpha   90.00
_cell.angle_beta   90.00
_cell.angle_gamma   90.00
#
_symmetry.space_group_name_H-M   'P 1'
#
loop_
_entity.id
_entity.type
_entity.pdbx_description
1 polymer ?
#
loop_
_entity_poly.entity_id
_entity_poly.type
_entity_poly.pdbx_seq_one_letter_code
_entity_poly.pdbx_strand_id
1 'polypeptide(L)'
;MKKLNKFVAALFWVVGMVALCAKSEPFYGGLFFLPFALGPQILTHVGILYARSRGAQITLFIALVVYFSWFSFIFVEIFYLNPDPQGPVALLFVGVYSTPVMLVLWVISALFEHRLKKAQAPGNV
;
A
#
# COMPACT_ATOMS: atom_id res chain seq x y z
N MET A 1 7.49 -15.61 -6.69
CA MET A 1 7.22 -14.15 -6.60
C MET A 1 5.73 -13.81 -6.52
N LYS A 2 4.91 -14.00 -7.57
CA LYS A 2 3.49 -13.57 -7.52
C LYS A 2 2.70 -14.07 -6.30
N LYS A 3 2.75 -15.37 -5.97
CA LYS A 3 2.05 -15.93 -4.80
C LYS A 3 2.54 -15.30 -3.49
N LEU A 4 3.86 -15.11 -3.35
CA LEU A 4 4.48 -14.48 -2.18
C LEU A 4 4.03 -13.02 -2.05
N ASN A 5 4.11 -12.22 -3.12
CA ASN A 5 3.71 -10.81 -3.08
C ASN A 5 2.23 -10.64 -2.70
N LYS A 6 1.35 -11.51 -3.21
CA LYS A 6 -0.07 -11.52 -2.84
C LYS A 6 -0.27 -11.83 -1.37
N PHE A 7 0.43 -12.84 -0.86
CA PHE A 7 0.38 -13.21 0.55
C PHE A 7 0.88 -12.07 1.45
N VAL A 8 2.02 -11.47 1.12
CA VAL A 8 2.58 -10.35 1.89
C VAL A 8 1.66 -9.12 1.85
N ALA A 9 1.05 -8.81 0.69
CA ALA A 9 0.10 -7.72 0.57
C ALA A 9 -1.16 -7.96 1.44
N ALA A 10 -1.66 -9.20 1.48
CA ALA A 10 -2.77 -9.58 2.34
C ALA A 10 -2.40 -9.50 3.82
N LEU A 11 -1.19 -9.97 4.18
CA LEU A 11 -0.69 -9.90 5.55
C LEU A 11 -0.58 -8.45 6.03
N PHE A 12 0.07 -7.58 5.27
CA PHE A 12 0.22 -6.17 5.64
C PHE A 12 -1.13 -5.45 5.72
N TRP A 13 -2.09 -5.82 4.85
CA TRP A 13 -3.46 -5.32 4.91
C TRP A 13 -4.14 -5.69 6.23
N VAL A 14 -4.12 -6.98 6.60
CA VAL A 14 -4.73 -7.47 7.83
C VAL A 14 -4.06 -6.87 9.06
N VAL A 15 -2.73 -6.83 9.09
CA VAL A 15 -1.98 -6.25 10.21
C VAL A 15 -2.30 -4.76 10.38
N GLY A 16 -2.29 -3.98 9.31
CA GLY A 16 -2.64 -2.55 9.37
C GLY A 16 -4.08 -2.32 9.84
N MET A 17 -5.02 -3.11 9.33
CA MET A 17 -6.43 -3.02 9.73
C MET A 17 -6.61 -3.35 11.23
N VAL A 18 -6.04 -4.46 11.69
CA VAL A 18 -6.13 -4.87 13.10
C VAL A 18 -5.46 -3.83 14.00
N ALA A 19 -4.32 -3.28 13.59
CA ALA A 19 -3.62 -2.23 14.36
C ALA A 19 -4.49 -0.98 14.54
N LEU A 20 -5.17 -0.51 13.49
CA LEU A 20 -6.10 0.63 13.56
C LEU A 20 -7.29 0.34 14.47
N CYS A 21 -7.93 -0.81 14.31
CA CYS A 21 -9.09 -1.19 15.13
C CYS A 21 -8.71 -1.39 16.61
N ALA A 22 -7.52 -1.93 16.89
CA ALA A 22 -7.03 -2.12 18.26
C ALA A 22 -6.76 -0.81 19.02
N LYS A 23 -6.67 0.33 18.32
CA LYS A 23 -6.49 1.67 18.91
C LYS A 23 -7.78 2.49 18.96
N SER A 24 -8.93 1.88 18.66
CA SER A 24 -10.21 2.56 18.64
C SER A 24 -11.16 1.96 19.66
N GLU A 25 -11.89 2.81 20.38
CA GLU A 25 -13.05 2.43 21.18
C GLU A 25 -14.27 3.18 20.65
N PRO A 26 -15.27 2.49 20.08
CA PRO A 26 -15.38 1.04 19.92
C PRO A 26 -14.41 0.47 18.86
N PHE A 27 -14.09 -0.83 18.94
CA PHE A 27 -13.10 -1.49 18.06
C PHE A 27 -13.30 -1.24 16.55
N TYR A 28 -14.55 -1.20 16.10
CA TYR A 28 -14.88 -0.96 14.68
C TYR A 28 -14.65 0.48 14.24
N GLY A 29 -14.41 1.43 15.15
CA GLY A 29 -14.12 2.83 14.81
C GLY A 29 -12.84 2.98 14.00
N GLY A 30 -11.87 2.07 14.16
CA GLY A 30 -10.65 2.04 13.34
C GLY A 30 -10.92 1.82 11.85
N LEU A 31 -12.06 1.23 11.49
CA LEU A 31 -12.45 1.00 10.09
C LEU A 31 -12.64 2.31 9.32
N PHE A 32 -13.01 3.40 10.00
CA PHE A 32 -13.16 4.73 9.40
C PHE A 32 -11.87 5.22 8.72
N PHE A 33 -10.71 4.88 9.30
CA PHE A 33 -9.41 5.33 8.81
C PHE A 33 -8.89 4.49 7.64
N LEU A 34 -9.46 3.31 7.37
CA LEU A 34 -8.95 2.40 6.33
C LEU A 34 -8.78 3.03 4.93
N PRO A 35 -9.78 3.73 4.34
CA PRO A 35 -9.61 4.30 3.01
C PRO A 35 -8.52 5.37 2.96
N PHE A 36 -8.28 6.06 4.08
CA PHE A 36 -7.33 7.16 4.17
C PHE A 36 -5.91 6.71 4.52
N ALA A 37 -5.78 5.82 5.49
CA ALA A 37 -4.49 5.36 6.00
C ALA A 37 -3.95 4.14 5.24
N LEU A 38 -4.82 3.29 4.68
CA LEU A 38 -4.39 2.10 3.94
C LEU A 38 -4.80 2.13 2.46
N GLY A 39 -5.45 3.18 1.97
CA GLY A 39 -5.86 3.33 0.57
C GLY A 39 -4.76 3.04 -0.46
N PRO A 40 -3.56 3.64 -0.36
CA PRO A 40 -2.43 3.32 -1.24
C PRO A 40 -2.01 1.84 -1.21
N GLN A 41 -2.20 1.18 -0.06
CA GLN A 41 -1.92 -0.24 0.08
C GLN A 41 -2.95 -1.11 -0.65
N ILE A 42 -4.23 -0.72 -0.64
CA ILE A 42 -5.28 -1.38 -1.46
C ILE A 42 -4.91 -1.29 -2.94
N LEU A 43 -4.60 -0.09 -3.43
CA LEU A 43 -4.25 0.13 -4.84
C LEU A 43 -3.03 -0.69 -5.24
N THR A 44 -2.01 -0.73 -4.38
CA THR A 44 -0.81 -1.54 -4.62
C THR A 44 -1.15 -3.03 -4.63
N HIS A 45 -1.99 -3.51 -3.71
CA HIS A 45 -2.43 -4.90 -3.66
C HIS A 45 -3.19 -5.27 -4.95
N VAL A 46 -4.15 -4.43 -5.38
CA VAL A 46 -4.86 -4.59 -6.65
C VAL A 46 -3.86 -4.68 -7.81
N GLY A 47 -2.88 -3.79 -7.87
CA GLY A 47 -1.80 -3.85 -8.85
C GLY A 47 -1.06 -5.20 -8.83
N ILE A 48 -0.72 -5.73 -7.65
CA ILE A 48 -0.02 -7.02 -7.50
C ILE A 48 -0.89 -8.19 -8.03
N LEU A 49 -2.21 -8.12 -7.86
CA LEU A 49 -3.13 -9.15 -8.36
C LEU A 49 -3.12 -9.23 -9.89
N TYR A 50 -3.05 -8.08 -10.56
CA TYR A 50 -3.12 -7.98 -12.03
C TYR A 50 -1.77 -8.00 -12.73
N ALA A 51 -0.68 -7.62 -12.06
CA ALA A 51 0.64 -7.52 -12.67
C ALA A 51 1.14 -8.88 -13.22
N ARG A 52 1.55 -8.88 -14.49
CA ARG A 52 2.09 -10.03 -15.22
C ARG A 52 3.61 -10.01 -15.27
N SER A 53 4.20 -8.85 -15.48
CA SER A 53 5.64 -8.62 -15.58
C SER A 53 6.34 -8.84 -14.25
N ARG A 54 7.53 -9.45 -14.29
CA ARG A 54 8.40 -9.58 -13.11
C ARG A 54 8.83 -8.20 -12.61
N GLY A 55 9.11 -7.26 -13.52
CA GLY A 55 9.48 -5.88 -13.18
C GLY A 55 8.36 -5.17 -12.41
N ALA A 56 7.13 -5.23 -12.93
CA ALA A 56 5.95 -4.68 -12.25
C ALA A 56 5.72 -5.30 -10.86
N GLN A 57 5.88 -6.62 -10.74
CA GLN A 57 5.77 -7.33 -9.46
C GLN A 57 6.83 -6.89 -8.43
N ILE A 58 8.07 -6.63 -8.88
CA ILE A 58 9.14 -6.11 -8.01
C ILE A 58 8.83 -4.67 -7.59
N THR A 59 8.48 -3.80 -8.54
CA THR A 59 8.17 -2.40 -8.24
C THR A 59 6.99 -2.28 -7.27
N LEU A 60 5.92 -3.05 -7.47
CA LEU A 60 4.77 -3.04 -6.57
C LEU A 60 5.09 -3.65 -5.20
N PHE A 61 5.99 -4.64 -5.13
CA PHE A 61 6.47 -5.16 -3.85
C PHE A 61 7.28 -4.12 -3.08
N ILE A 62 8.15 -3.37 -3.77
CA ILE A 62 8.89 -2.24 -3.16
C ILE A 62 7.89 -1.19 -2.66
N ALA A 63 6.90 -0.82 -3.48
CA ALA A 63 5.85 0.12 -3.08
C ALA A 63 5.11 -0.35 -1.82
N LEU A 64 4.77 -1.64 -1.77
CA LEU A 64 4.11 -2.25 -0.62
C LEU A 64 4.95 -2.15 0.66
N VAL A 65 6.24 -2.50 0.59
CA VAL A 65 7.15 -2.45 1.74
C VAL A 65 7.37 -1.01 2.19
N VAL A 66 7.70 -0.10 1.26
CA VAL A 66 7.95 1.32 1.56
C VAL A 66 6.74 1.96 2.22
N TYR A 67 5.54 1.74 1.66
CA TYR A 67 4.32 2.30 2.22
C TYR A 67 3.99 1.72 3.60
N PHE A 68 4.11 0.41 3.77
CA PHE A 68 3.81 -0.22 5.06
C PHE A 68 4.79 0.21 6.16
N SER A 69 6.07 0.37 5.82
CA SER A 69 7.07 0.95 6.73
C SER A 69 6.74 2.40 7.10
N TRP A 70 6.34 3.22 6.13
CA TRP A 70 5.91 4.59 6.38
C TRP A 70 4.65 4.66 7.28
N PHE A 71 3.63 3.86 6.96
CA PHE A 71 2.43 3.74 7.79
C PHE A 71 2.77 3.29 9.22
N SER A 72 3.63 2.28 9.37
CA SER A 72 4.04 1.77 10.68
C SER A 72 4.79 2.83 11.50
N PHE A 73 5.67 3.60 10.86
CA PHE A 73 6.36 4.72 11.48
C PHE A 73 5.36 5.76 12.00
N ILE A 74 4.44 6.23 11.15
CA ILE A 74 3.42 7.21 11.56
C ILE A 74 2.49 6.66 12.64
N PHE A 75 2.10 5.38 12.55
CA PHE A 75 1.27 4.74 13.55
C PHE A 75 1.96 4.70 14.92
N VAL A 76 3.25 4.33 14.96
CA VAL A 76 4.04 4.32 16.20
C VAL A 76 4.23 5.73 16.74
N GLU A 77 4.50 6.70 15.87
CA GLU A 77 4.64 8.10 16.24
C GLU A 77 3.38 8.62 16.95
N ILE A 78 2.20 8.42 16.35
CA ILE A 78 0.93 8.93 16.85
C ILE A 78 0.48 8.22 18.14
N PHE A 79 0.64 6.91 18.24
CA PHE A 79 0.03 6.13 19.32
C PHE A 79 0.98 5.73 20.45
N TYR A 80 2.29 5.90 20.29
CA TYR A 80 3.27 5.40 21.26
C TYR A 80 4.39 6.39 21.59
N LEU A 81 4.95 7.10 20.59
CA LEU A 81 6.08 7.99 20.85
C LEU A 81 5.63 9.39 21.31
N ASN A 82 4.69 10.00 20.60
CA ASN A 82 4.17 11.33 20.89
C ASN A 82 2.63 11.33 20.89
N PRO A 83 2.01 10.66 21.88
CA PRO A 83 0.56 10.53 21.94
C PRO A 83 -0.10 11.89 22.19
N ASP A 84 -0.86 12.34 21.20
CA ASP A 84 -1.67 13.55 21.26
C ASP A 84 -3.15 13.18 20.98
N PRO A 85 -4.14 13.76 21.70
CA PRO A 85 -5.56 13.46 21.47
C PRO A 85 -6.04 13.72 20.04
N GLN A 86 -5.40 14.64 19.31
CA GLN A 86 -5.71 14.95 17.91
C GLN A 86 -4.80 14.19 16.94
N GLY A 87 -3.74 13.54 17.42
CA GLY A 87 -2.79 12.75 16.62
C GLY A 87 -3.46 11.80 15.61
N PRO A 88 -4.52 11.05 15.96
CA PRO A 88 -5.21 10.17 15.02
C PRO A 88 -5.80 10.88 13.79
N VAL A 89 -6.06 12.20 13.83
CA VAL A 89 -6.52 12.97 12.67
C VAL A 89 -5.49 12.94 11.54
N ALA A 90 -4.19 12.85 11.86
CA ALA A 90 -3.14 12.74 10.85
C ALA A 90 -3.28 11.49 9.96
N LEU A 91 -3.89 10.41 10.46
CA LEU A 91 -4.16 9.19 9.69
C LEU A 91 -5.11 9.43 8.50
N LEU A 92 -5.93 10.49 8.54
CA LEU A 92 -6.79 10.90 7.43
C LEU A 92 -6.00 11.43 6.24
N PHE A 93 -4.78 11.91 6.49
CA PHE A 93 -3.95 12.54 5.47
C PHE A 93 -2.74 11.69 5.06
N VAL A 94 -2.38 10.66 5.84
CA VAL A 94 -1.25 9.77 5.56
C VAL A 94 -1.27 9.25 4.13
N GLY A 95 -2.37 8.62 3.69
CA GLY A 95 -2.41 8.06 2.34
C GLY A 95 -2.38 9.12 1.25
N VAL A 96 -3.04 10.27 1.47
CA VAL A 96 -3.04 11.39 0.53
C VAL A 96 -1.63 11.96 0.36
N TYR A 97 -0.92 12.21 1.46
CA TYR A 97 0.45 12.73 1.42
C TYR A 97 1.46 11.73 0.85
N SER A 98 1.23 10.43 1.02
CA SER A 98 2.06 9.41 0.37
C SER A 98 1.75 9.21 -1.11
N THR A 99 0.61 9.70 -1.61
CA THR A 99 0.14 9.43 -2.98
C THR A 99 1.14 9.87 -4.06
N PRO A 100 1.79 11.05 -4.00
CA PRO A 100 2.76 11.45 -5.01
C PRO A 100 3.93 10.45 -5.15
N VAL A 101 4.45 9.95 -4.04
CA VAL A 101 5.53 8.95 -4.03
C VAL A 101 5.03 7.61 -4.56
N MET A 102 3.85 7.18 -4.12
CA MET A 102 3.24 5.92 -4.57
C MET A 102 2.88 5.95 -6.06
N LEU A 103 2.43 7.10 -6.56
CA LEU A 103 2.09 7.31 -7.95
C LEU A 103 3.30 7.07 -8.86
N VAL A 104 4.50 7.54 -8.48
CA VAL A 104 5.73 7.28 -9.23
C VAL A 104 5.97 5.78 -9.37
N LEU A 105 5.84 5.01 -8.28
CA LEU A 105 6.03 3.56 -8.30
C LEU A 105 4.94 2.84 -9.12
N TRP A 106 3.69 3.28 -9.05
CA TRP A 106 2.60 2.73 -9.86
C TRP A 106 2.81 3.00 -11.35
N VAL A 107 3.26 4.20 -11.72
CA VAL A 107 3.60 4.55 -13.11
C VAL A 107 4.74 3.67 -13.62
N ILE A 108 5.83 3.51 -12.85
CA ILE A 108 6.94 2.62 -13.22
C ILE A 108 6.44 1.17 -13.43
N SER A 109 5.59 0.67 -12.53
CA SER A 109 4.98 -0.65 -12.67
C SER A 109 4.14 -0.77 -13.95
N ALA A 110 3.31 0.23 -14.25
CA ALA A 110 2.51 0.28 -15.46
C ALA A 110 3.37 0.30 -16.73
N LEU A 111 4.51 1.01 -16.71
CA LEU A 111 5.48 1.01 -17.81
C LEU A 111 6.08 -0.39 -18.05
N PHE A 112 6.41 -1.13 -17.00
CA PHE A 112 6.87 -2.52 -17.12
C PHE A 112 5.82 -3.45 -17.72
N GLU A 113 4.55 -3.28 -17.35
CA GLU A 113 3.44 -4.03 -17.96
C GLU A 113 3.24 -3.65 -19.44
N HIS A 114 3.31 -2.36 -19.76
CA HIS A 114 3.17 -1.89 -21.13
C HIS A 114 4.27 -2.45 -22.04
N ARG A 115 5.52 -2.44 -21.58
CA ARG A 115 6.65 -3.04 -22.31
C ARG A 115 6.48 -4.54 -22.53
N LEU A 116 6.00 -5.28 -21.52
CA LEU A 116 5.71 -6.71 -21.67
C LEU A 116 4.62 -6.95 -22.72
N LYS A 117 3.52 -6.18 -22.69
CA LYS A 117 2.44 -6.28 -23.68
C LYS A 117 2.95 -6.01 -25.11
N LYS A 118 3.78 -4.98 -25.29
CA LYS A 118 4.37 -4.67 -26.61
C LYS A 118 5.27 -5.80 -27.12
N ALA A 119 6.07 -6.40 -26.26
CA ALA A 119 6.92 -7.54 -26.62
C ALA A 119 6.13 -8.81 -27.00
N GLN A 120 4.87 -8.92 -26.54
CA GLN A 120 3.98 -10.06 -26.82
C GLN A 120 3.02 -9.81 -28.00
N ALA A 121 3.05 -8.63 -28.62
CA ALA A 121 2.17 -8.30 -29.73
C ALA A 121 2.59 -9.01 -31.02
N PRO A 122 1.64 -9.58 -31.79
CA PRO A 122 1.95 -10.23 -33.06
C PRO A 122 2.51 -9.20 -34.06
N GLY A 123 3.73 -9.44 -34.56
CA GLY A 123 4.43 -8.55 -35.51
C GLY A 123 5.79 -8.02 -35.05
N ASN A 124 6.24 -8.31 -33.82
CA ASN A 124 7.57 -7.94 -33.32
C ASN A 124 8.58 -9.12 -33.35
N VAL A 125 8.63 -9.86 -34.48
CA VAL A 125 9.70 -10.82 -34.80
C VAL A 125 10.40 -10.35 -36.07
#